data_AF-A0A160ILU3-F1
#
_entry.id   AF-A0A160ILU3-F1
#
_cell.length_a   1.000
_cell.length_b   1.000
_cell.length_c   1.000
_cell.angle_alpha   90.00
_cell.angle_beta   90.00
_cell.angle_gamma   90.00
#
_symmetry.space_group_name_H-M   'P 1'
#
loop_
_entity.id
_entity.type
_entity.pdbx_description
1 polymer ?
#
loop_
_entity_poly.entity_id
_entity_poly.type
_entity_poly.pdbx_seq_one_letter_code
_entity_poly.pdbx_strand_id
1 'polypeptide(L)'
;MKISYEYFVEDLAGEEDVSIIYFINKFVEKENIKLFYPKNLFTDKKLKAHLFLDNQIFIFENNQDLKIRVFNYDQVKNFELITEGRYKPLNLNVFLSTGETLEFNSVNDTNQHWGRSFSEEVEDIFKLLIQKTSASETIVKQ
;
A
#
# COMPACT_ATOMS: atom_id res chain seq x y z
N MET A 1 -12.08 5.70 -9.80
CA MET A 1 -12.84 5.15 -8.66
C MET A 1 -11.80 4.83 -7.62
N LYS A 2 -11.86 5.44 -6.44
CA LYS A 2 -10.80 5.30 -5.43
C LYS A 2 -10.93 3.96 -4.73
N ILE A 3 -9.81 3.30 -4.45
CA ILE A 3 -9.80 2.00 -3.77
C ILE A 3 -9.60 2.26 -2.28
N SER A 4 -10.68 2.58 -1.57
CA SER A 4 -10.62 2.68 -0.10
C SER A 4 -10.70 1.30 0.55
N TYR A 5 -10.35 1.22 1.83
CA TYR A 5 -10.50 -0.02 2.59
C TYR A 5 -11.98 -0.44 2.70
N GLU A 6 -12.88 0.50 2.94
CA GLU A 6 -14.33 0.25 3.02
C GLU A 6 -14.86 -0.32 1.71
N TYR A 7 -14.53 0.34 0.59
CA TYR A 7 -14.98 -0.12 -0.73
C TYR A 7 -14.41 -1.50 -1.07
N PHE A 8 -13.17 -1.77 -0.65
CA PHE A 8 -12.62 -3.12 -0.78
C PHE A 8 -13.43 -4.15 0.00
N VAL A 9 -13.76 -3.89 1.27
CA VAL A 9 -14.51 -4.82 2.12
C VAL A 9 -15.95 -5.03 1.61
N GLU A 10 -16.61 -3.97 1.14
CA GLU A 10 -18.01 -4.01 0.74
C GLU A 10 -18.22 -4.61 -0.65
N ASP A 11 -17.35 -4.31 -1.61
CA ASP A 11 -17.64 -4.54 -3.03
C ASP A 11 -16.57 -5.34 -3.80
N LEU A 12 -15.33 -5.44 -3.28
CA LEU A 12 -14.23 -6.03 -4.06
C LEU A 12 -13.67 -7.33 -3.49
N ALA A 13 -13.72 -7.51 -2.17
CA ALA A 13 -13.14 -8.66 -1.49
C ALA A 13 -13.89 -9.95 -1.82
N GLY A 14 -13.14 -11.01 -2.12
CA GLY A 14 -13.69 -12.35 -2.29
C GLY A 14 -13.81 -13.11 -0.97
N GLU A 15 -14.45 -14.28 -0.99
CA GLU A 15 -14.55 -15.16 0.18
C GLU A 15 -13.18 -15.57 0.75
N GLU A 16 -12.16 -15.69 -0.12
CA GLU A 16 -10.80 -16.04 0.27
C GLU A 16 -10.07 -14.94 1.05
N ASP A 17 -10.57 -13.70 1.00
CA ASP A 17 -9.97 -12.52 1.63
C ASP A 17 -10.46 -12.27 3.06
N VAL A 18 -11.46 -13.05 3.51
CA VAL A 18 -12.11 -12.88 4.83
C VAL A 18 -11.10 -12.93 5.98
N SER A 19 -10.06 -13.77 5.87
CA SER A 19 -9.00 -13.84 6.88
C SER A 19 -8.24 -12.51 6.99
N ILE A 20 -7.80 -11.94 5.86
CA ILE A 20 -7.11 -10.65 5.83
C ILE A 20 -8.01 -9.56 6.42
N ILE A 21 -9.27 -9.49 6.01
CA ILE A 21 -10.22 -8.49 6.51
C ILE A 21 -10.41 -8.61 8.02
N TYR A 22 -10.63 -9.83 8.53
CA TYR A 22 -10.79 -10.08 9.95
C TYR A 22 -9.59 -9.57 10.75
N PHE A 23 -8.38 -9.86 10.28
CA PHE A 23 -7.17 -9.46 11.00
C PHE A 23 -6.82 -7.98 10.85
N ILE A 24 -7.17 -7.34 9.73
CA ILE A 24 -7.12 -5.88 9.62
C ILE A 24 -8.02 -5.26 10.68
N ASN A 25 -9.30 -5.63 10.73
CA ASN A 25 -10.25 -5.10 11.71
C ASN A 25 -9.88 -5.39 13.16
N LYS A 26 -9.12 -6.47 13.40
CA LYS A 26 -8.62 -6.83 14.74
C LYS A 26 -7.47 -5.94 15.21
N PHE A 27 -6.60 -5.48 14.31
CA PHE A 27 -5.35 -4.81 14.66
C PHE A 27 -5.27 -3.35 14.24
N VAL A 28 -6.16 -2.91 13.35
CA VAL A 28 -6.19 -1.56 12.80
C VAL A 28 -7.60 -1.01 12.91
N GLU A 29 -7.74 0.12 13.60
CA GLU A 29 -8.97 0.91 13.56
C GLU A 29 -9.11 1.54 12.16
N LYS A 30 -10.26 1.34 11.52
CA LYS A 30 -10.50 1.77 10.14
C LYS A 30 -10.30 3.27 9.94
N GLU A 31 -10.65 4.07 10.94
CA GLU A 31 -10.55 5.54 10.92
C GLU A 31 -9.10 6.03 10.81
N ASN A 32 -8.13 5.18 11.18
CA ASN A 32 -6.72 5.49 11.12
C ASN A 32 -6.09 5.17 9.74
N ILE A 33 -6.79 4.45 8.86
CA ILE A 33 -6.31 4.11 7.52
C ILE A 33 -6.41 5.35 6.62
N LYS A 34 -5.25 5.88 6.19
CA LYS A 34 -5.19 7.04 5.28
C LYS A 34 -5.22 6.62 3.83
N LEU A 35 -4.47 5.57 3.48
CA LEU A 35 -4.45 4.96 2.15
C LEU A 35 -4.47 3.44 2.26
N PHE A 36 -5.06 2.81 1.25
CA PHE A 36 -5.19 1.37 1.15
C PHE A 36 -4.76 0.91 -0.24
N TYR A 37 -3.96 -0.16 -0.31
CA TYR A 37 -3.52 -0.73 -1.58
C TYR A 37 -3.64 -2.27 -1.54
N PRO A 38 -4.65 -2.85 -2.23
CA PRO A 38 -4.85 -4.29 -2.30
C PRO A 38 -4.02 -4.87 -3.44
N LYS A 39 -2.72 -5.10 -3.19
CA LYS A 39 -1.80 -5.66 -4.19
C LYS A 39 -2.27 -7.06 -4.59
N ASN A 40 -2.27 -7.33 -5.90
CA ASN A 40 -2.74 -8.55 -6.56
C ASN A 40 -4.27 -8.73 -6.61
N LEU A 41 -5.07 -7.69 -6.35
CA LEU A 41 -6.53 -7.77 -6.46
C LEU A 41 -6.97 -8.03 -7.91
N PHE A 42 -7.80 -9.06 -8.11
CA PHE A 42 -8.24 -9.55 -9.43
C PHE A 42 -7.13 -10.16 -10.29
N THR A 43 -6.13 -10.76 -9.65
CA THR A 43 -5.07 -11.55 -10.30
C THR A 43 -5.06 -12.98 -9.76
N ASP A 44 -4.31 -13.88 -10.41
CA ASP A 44 -4.13 -15.26 -9.93
C ASP A 44 -3.12 -15.37 -8.76
N LYS A 45 -2.56 -14.24 -8.30
CA LYS A 45 -1.62 -14.19 -7.18
C LYS A 45 -2.36 -13.92 -5.88
N LYS A 46 -1.76 -14.32 -4.76
CA LYS A 46 -2.34 -14.08 -3.43
C LYS A 46 -2.42 -12.59 -3.11
N LEU A 47 -3.56 -12.17 -2.57
CA LEU A 47 -3.81 -10.80 -2.13
C LEU A 47 -2.82 -10.38 -1.04
N LYS A 48 -2.30 -9.16 -1.15
CA LYS A 48 -1.55 -8.47 -0.09
C LYS A 48 -2.15 -7.10 0.16
N ALA A 49 -2.67 -6.88 1.36
CA ALA A 49 -3.22 -5.59 1.76
C ALA A 49 -2.13 -4.70 2.38
N HIS A 50 -1.88 -3.54 1.78
CA HIS A 50 -1.01 -2.51 2.34
C HIS A 50 -1.85 -1.38 2.87
N LEU A 51 -1.70 -1.06 4.15
CA LEU A 51 -2.42 0.01 4.83
C LEU A 51 -1.42 1.06 5.28
N PHE A 52 -1.65 2.31 4.88
CA PHE A 52 -0.82 3.44 5.28
C PHE A 52 -1.60 4.23 6.33
N LEU A 53 -1.08 4.25 7.56
CA LEU A 53 -1.63 5.00 8.68
C LEU A 53 -0.79 6.27 8.90
N ASP A 54 -1.07 7.04 9.96
CA ASP A 54 -0.34 8.28 10.21
C ASP A 54 1.16 8.09 10.44
N ASN A 55 1.59 7.02 11.10
CA ASN A 55 3.00 6.84 11.50
C ASN A 55 3.64 5.55 10.97
N GLN A 56 2.83 4.66 10.38
CA GLN A 56 3.26 3.29 10.08
C GLN A 56 2.53 2.73 8.85
N ILE A 57 3.18 1.76 8.22
CA ILE A 57 2.70 0.99 7.09
C ILE A 57 2.48 -0.44 7.60
N PHE A 58 1.25 -0.94 7.48
CA PHE A 58 0.94 -2.34 7.71
C PHE A 58 0.87 -3.11 6.40
N ILE A 59 1.35 -4.36 6.43
CA ILE A 59 1.24 -5.30 5.33
C ILE A 59 0.65 -6.60 5.84
N PHE A 60 -0.50 -6.98 5.29
CA PHE A 60 -1.17 -8.26 5.54
C PHE A 60 -1.04 -9.13 4.30
N GLU A 61 -0.52 -10.34 4.48
CA GLU A 61 -0.28 -11.28 3.39
C GLU A 61 -0.73 -12.67 3.82
N ASN A 62 -1.71 -13.23 3.12
CA ASN A 62 -2.21 -14.57 3.36
C ASN A 62 -1.44 -15.56 2.46
N ASN A 63 -0.46 -16.30 3.03
CA ASN A 63 0.29 -17.32 2.31
C ASN A 63 -0.15 -18.73 2.73
N GLN A 64 0.74 -19.55 3.30
CA GLN A 64 0.36 -20.75 4.05
C GLN A 64 -0.14 -20.34 5.44
N ASP A 65 0.53 -19.35 6.02
CA ASP A 65 0.11 -18.62 7.22
C ASP A 65 -0.17 -17.16 6.87
N LEU A 66 -1.02 -16.51 7.67
CA LEU A 66 -1.17 -15.06 7.62
C LEU A 66 0.05 -14.39 8.24
N LYS A 67 0.71 -13.52 7.48
CA LYS A 67 1.81 -12.69 7.94
C LYS A 67 1.34 -11.24 8.03
N ILE A 68 1.64 -10.62 9.18
CA ILE A 68 1.39 -9.20 9.44
C ILE A 68 2.74 -8.55 9.71
N ARG A 69 3.07 -7.53 8.93
CA ARG A 69 4.33 -6.77 9.07
C ARG A 69 4.01 -5.30 9.22
N VAL A 70 4.83 -4.61 10.02
CA VAL A 70 4.66 -3.20 10.34
C VAL A 70 5.98 -2.50 10.12
N PHE A 71 5.95 -1.38 9.42
CA PHE A 71 7.10 -0.52 9.19
C PHE A 71 6.79 0.91 9.59
N ASN A 72 7.67 1.55 10.33
CA ASN A 72 7.59 2.99 10.58
C ASN A 72 8.12 3.76 9.37
N TYR A 73 7.64 4.99 9.16
CA TYR A 73 8.12 5.81 8.03
C TYR A 73 9.60 6.19 8.13
N ASP A 74 10.18 6.23 9.33
CA ASP A 74 11.63 6.44 9.52
C ASP A 74 12.48 5.28 8.99
N GLN A 75 11.87 4.12 8.72
CA GLN A 75 12.52 2.99 8.07
C GLN A 75 12.53 3.11 6.55
N VAL A 76 11.83 4.08 5.96
CA VAL A 76 11.91 4.34 4.51
C VAL A 76 13.20 5.09 4.22
N LYS A 77 14.15 4.45 3.52
CA LYS A 77 15.43 5.06 3.13
C LYS A 77 15.29 5.96 1.90
N ASN A 78 14.57 5.48 0.89
CA ASN A 78 14.31 6.20 -0.34
C ASN A 78 13.09 5.58 -1.04
N PHE A 79 12.55 6.27 -2.04
CA PHE A 79 11.50 5.75 -2.90
C PHE A 79 11.57 6.36 -4.29
N GLU A 80 11.16 5.60 -5.29
CA GLU A 80 11.27 5.95 -6.71
C GLU A 80 9.95 5.73 -7.41
N LEU A 81 9.39 6.79 -8.00
CA LEU A 81 8.23 6.70 -8.87
C LEU A 81 8.69 6.60 -10.32
N ILE A 82 8.28 5.53 -10.99
CA ILE A 82 8.63 5.19 -12.37
C ILE A 82 7.38 5.29 -13.22
N THR A 83 7.47 5.98 -14.35
CA THR A 83 6.36 6.15 -15.28
C THR A 83 6.69 5.50 -16.62
N GLU A 84 5.82 4.64 -17.13
CA GLU A 84 5.95 4.11 -18.49
C GLU A 84 5.15 4.99 -19.46
N GLY A 85 5.85 5.64 -20.39
CA GLY A 85 5.21 6.55 -21.36
C GLY A 85 4.84 7.91 -20.79
N ARG A 86 3.93 8.63 -21.45
CA ARG A 86 3.71 10.06 -21.14
C ARG A 86 2.90 10.32 -19.87
N TYR A 87 2.01 9.40 -19.42
CA TYR A 87 1.07 9.75 -18.34
C TYR A 87 0.54 8.60 -17.46
N LYS A 88 0.82 7.31 -17.76
CA LYS A 88 0.42 6.08 -17.00
C LYS A 88 0.81 4.85 -17.85
N PRO A 89 1.20 3.71 -17.25
CA PRO A 89 1.08 3.33 -15.82
C PRO A 89 2.19 3.87 -14.90
N LEU A 90 1.89 3.88 -13.59
CA LEU A 90 2.81 4.27 -12.52
C LEU A 90 3.28 3.04 -11.73
N ASN A 91 4.59 2.98 -11.47
CA ASN A 91 5.21 1.99 -10.60
C ASN A 91 5.97 2.71 -9.49
N LEU A 92 5.89 2.23 -8.26
CA LEU A 92 6.58 2.80 -7.11
C LEU A 92 7.40 1.72 -6.42
N ASN A 93 8.67 2.01 -6.19
CA ASN A 93 9.55 1.22 -5.34
C ASN A 93 9.85 1.99 -4.06
N VAL A 94 9.67 1.38 -2.90
CA VAL A 94 9.99 1.95 -1.60
C VAL A 94 11.07 1.09 -0.95
N PHE A 95 12.23 1.67 -0.72
CA PHE A 95 13.40 0.96 -0.18
C PHE A 95 13.45 1.15 1.32
N LEU A 96 13.37 0.03 2.06
CA LEU A 96 13.38 0.03 3.52
C LEU A 96 14.78 -0.14 4.10
N SER A 97 14.96 0.30 5.34
CA SER A 97 16.24 0.23 6.05
C SER A 97 16.71 -1.20 6.29
N THR A 98 15.77 -2.13 6.37
CA THR A 98 15.96 -3.58 6.47
C THR A 98 16.57 -4.22 5.22
N GLY A 99 16.61 -3.49 4.09
CA GLY A 99 16.99 -4.03 2.78
C GLY A 99 15.82 -4.61 1.98
N GLU A 100 14.61 -4.60 2.54
CA GLU A 100 13.40 -4.96 1.81
C GLU A 100 12.95 -3.83 0.86
N THR A 101 12.37 -4.21 -0.29
CA THR A 101 11.71 -3.27 -1.21
C THR A 101 10.22 -3.55 -1.24
N LEU A 102 9.40 -2.53 -1.00
CA LEU A 102 7.96 -2.57 -1.26
C LEU A 102 7.73 -2.10 -2.69
N GLU A 103 7.18 -2.98 -3.53
CA GLU A 103 6.92 -2.69 -4.94
C GLU A 103 5.42 -2.54 -5.17
N PHE A 104 5.02 -1.47 -5.85
CA PHE A 104 3.65 -1.21 -6.26
C PHE A 104 3.61 -1.02 -7.77
N ASN A 105 2.95 -1.93 -8.48
CA ASN A 105 2.86 -1.91 -9.93
C ASN A 105 1.41 -1.79 -10.35
N SER A 106 1.03 -0.61 -10.84
CA SER A 106 -0.37 -0.31 -11.11
C SER A 106 -1.04 -1.17 -12.18
N VAL A 107 -0.27 -1.91 -12.99
CA VAL A 107 -0.81 -2.82 -14.02
C VAL A 107 -0.78 -4.26 -13.55
N ASN A 108 0.36 -4.70 -13.01
CA ASN A 108 0.60 -6.11 -12.67
C ASN A 108 0.00 -6.53 -11.33
N ASP A 109 -0.34 -5.56 -10.47
CA ASP A 109 -0.99 -5.81 -9.18
C ASP A 109 -2.52 -5.85 -9.31
N THR A 110 -3.06 -5.74 -10.53
CA THR A 110 -4.49 -5.87 -10.79
C THR A 110 -4.79 -6.34 -12.22
N ASN A 111 -6.03 -6.14 -12.71
CA ASN A 111 -6.43 -6.41 -14.08
C ASN A 111 -6.56 -5.11 -14.91
N GLN A 112 -6.77 -5.28 -16.23
CA GLN A 112 -6.86 -4.18 -17.21
C GLN A 112 -7.94 -3.12 -16.90
N HIS A 113 -8.98 -3.46 -16.11
CA HIS A 113 -10.07 -2.54 -15.79
C HIS A 113 -9.74 -1.60 -14.63
N TRP A 114 -8.81 -2.00 -13.75
CA TRP A 114 -8.49 -1.30 -12.50
C TRP A 114 -7.15 -0.57 -12.52
N GLY A 115 -6.34 -0.76 -13.57
CA GLY A 115 -4.99 -0.19 -13.60
C GLY A 115 -4.91 1.32 -13.46
N ARG A 116 -5.95 2.05 -13.91
CA ARG A 116 -6.06 3.50 -13.67
C ARG A 116 -6.25 3.83 -12.19
N SER A 117 -7.14 3.12 -11.49
CA SER A 117 -7.41 3.32 -10.06
C SER A 117 -6.17 2.98 -9.25
N PHE A 118 -5.50 1.87 -9.58
CA PHE A 118 -4.23 1.51 -8.96
C PHE A 118 -3.13 2.54 -9.22
N SER A 119 -3.09 3.16 -10.40
CA SER A 119 -2.16 4.27 -10.67
C SER A 119 -2.45 5.47 -9.77
N GLU A 120 -3.72 5.79 -9.55
CA GLU A 120 -4.14 6.89 -8.65
C GLU A 120 -3.71 6.58 -7.20
N GLU A 121 -3.85 5.33 -6.74
CA GLU A 121 -3.36 4.94 -5.40
C GLU A 121 -1.82 5.00 -5.30
N VAL A 122 -1.08 4.57 -6.33
CA VAL A 122 0.40 4.68 -6.36
C VAL A 122 0.84 6.14 -6.24
N GLU A 123 0.15 7.06 -6.93
CA GLU A 123 0.42 8.49 -6.85
C GLU A 123 0.14 9.04 -5.44
N ASP A 124 -0.97 8.65 -4.83
CA ASP A 124 -1.33 9.07 -3.47
C ASP A 124 -0.34 8.54 -2.44
N ILE A 125 0.13 7.29 -2.58
CA ILE A 125 1.18 6.71 -1.72
C ILE A 125 2.47 7.51 -1.86
N PHE A 126 2.88 7.83 -3.09
CA PHE A 126 4.09 8.63 -3.32
C PHE A 126 4.00 10.02 -2.67
N LYS A 127 2.86 10.71 -2.80
CA LYS A 127 2.62 12.00 -2.12
C LYS A 127 2.68 11.86 -0.59
N LEU A 128 2.11 10.80 -0.03
CA LEU A 128 2.16 10.54 1.40
C LEU A 128 3.60 10.32 1.87
N LEU A 129 4.39 9.55 1.13
CA LEU A 129 5.78 9.29 1.47
C LEU A 129 6.61 10.58 1.50
N ILE A 130 6.46 11.47 0.51
CA ILE A 130 7.11 12.81 0.52
C ILE A 130 6.79 13.55 1.82
N GLN A 131 5.52 13.58 2.24
CA GLN A 131 5.12 14.29 3.47
C GLN A 131 5.72 13.66 4.73
N LYS A 132 5.73 12.33 4.81
CA LYS A 132 6.16 11.60 6.01
C LYS A 132 7.68 11.49 6.14
N THR A 133 8.43 11.49 5.02
CA THR A 133 9.90 11.42 5.06
C THR A 133 10.57 12.78 5.11
N SER A 134 9.97 13.84 4.53
CA SER A 134 10.51 15.21 4.63
C SER A 134 10.30 15.84 6.01
N ALA A 135 9.32 15.38 6.79
CA ALA A 135 9.07 15.88 8.14
C ALA A 135 10.16 15.49 9.16
N SER A 136 10.93 14.43 8.88
CA SER A 136 11.94 13.89 9.80
C SER A 136 13.23 14.73 9.90
N GLU A 137 13.44 15.71 9.02
CA GLU A 137 14.63 16.57 9.04
C GLU A 137 14.50 17.85 9.89
N THR A 138 13.34 18.12 10.52
CA THR A 138 13.09 19.44 11.15
C THR A 138 13.45 19.54 12.64
N ILE A 139 13.93 18.48 13.31
CA ILE A 139 14.29 18.54 14.75
C ILE A 139 15.76 18.27 14.98
N VAL A 140 16.64 19.17 14.52
CA VAL A 140 17.90 19.50 15.21
C VAL A 140 18.20 20.98 15.02
N LYS A 141 17.61 21.84 15.87
CA LYS A 141 18.13 23.19 16.14
C LYS A 141 17.88 23.55 17.60
N GLN A 142 18.84 23.23 18.47
CA GLN A 142 19.68 24.16 19.27
C GLN A 142 20.38 23.40 20.39
#